data_AF-A0A9Q6ZGN3-F1
#
_entry.id   AF-A0A9Q6ZGN3-F1
#
_cell.length_a   1.000
_cell.length_b   1.000
_cell.length_c   1.000
_cell.angle_alpha   90.00
_cell.angle_beta   90.00
_cell.angle_gamma   90.00
#
_symmetry.space_group_name_H-M   'P 1'
#
loop_
_entity.id
_entity.type
_entity.pdbx_description
1 polymer ?
#
loop_
_entity_poly.entity_id
_entity_poly.type
_entity_poly.pdbx_seq_one_letter_code
_entity_poly.pdbx_strand_id
1 'polypeptide(L)' 'METIITYFKKWTPVRYVRLGLAFLLLFQAIDARVWILLVPVVYLIIQAVFNFGCKNDSCRI' A
#
# COMPACT_ATOMS: atom_id res chain seq x y z
N MET A 1 8.18 19.37 -7.84
CA MET A 1 8.81 18.07 -8.17
C MET A 1 9.74 17.58 -7.04
N GLU A 2 10.47 18.46 -6.35
CA GLU A 2 11.35 18.09 -5.23
C GLU A 2 10.65 17.39 -4.05
N THR A 3 9.41 17.79 -3.73
CA THR A 3 8.62 17.24 -2.62
C THR A 3 8.21 15.79 -2.85
N ILE A 4 7.86 15.43 -4.09
CA ILE A 4 7.44 14.07 -4.47
C ILE A 4 8.63 13.11 -4.37
N ILE A 5 9.80 13.51 -4.88
CA ILE A 5 11.01 12.67 -4.84
C ILE A 5 11.44 12.42 -3.39
N THR A 6 11.37 13.45 -2.55
CA THR A 6 11.67 13.32 -1.11
C THR A 6 10.66 12.41 -0.40
N TYR A 7 9.38 12.46 -0.80
CA TYR A 7 8.35 11.59 -0.26
C TYR A 7 8.68 10.11 -0.52
N PHE A 8 8.98 9.74 -1.76
CA PHE A 8 9.30 8.35 -2.12
C PHE A 8 10.66 7.88 -1.59
N LYS A 9 11.65 8.77 -1.42
CA LYS A 9 12.94 8.44 -0.77
C LYS A 9 12.80 8.02 0.71
N LYS A 10 11.74 8.45 1.38
CA LYS A 10 11.46 8.14 2.79
C LYS A 10 10.55 6.90 2.97
N TRP A 11 10.33 6.12 1.92
CA TRP A 11 9.49 4.93 2.04
C TRP A 11 10.25 3.80 2.72
N THR A 12 9.64 3.25 3.77
CA THR A 12 10.18 2.06 4.45
C THR A 12 9.92 0.80 3.60
N PRO A 13 10.75 -0.25 3.75
CA PRO A 13 10.56 -1.53 3.05
C PRO A 13 9.14 -2.10 3.18
N VAL A 14 8.51 -1.92 4.34
CA VAL A 14 7.15 -2.39 4.63
C VAL A 14 6.10 -1.73 3.73
N ARG A 15 6.28 -0.45 3.36
CA ARG A 15 5.36 0.22 2.42
C ARG A 15 5.39 -0.45 1.05
N TYR A 16 6.57 -0.82 0.56
CA TYR A 16 6.70 -1.55 -0.70
C TYR A 16 6.08 -2.94 -0.65
N VAL A 17 6.22 -3.65 0.48
CA VAL A 17 5.57 -4.95 0.68
C VAL A 17 4.04 -4.81 0.62
N ARG A 18 3.47 -3.83 1.33
CA ARG A 18 2.02 -3.58 1.29
C ARG A 18 1.55 -3.24 -0.13
N LEU A 19 2.29 -2.39 -0.83
CA LEU A 19 1.97 -2.01 -2.21
C LEU A 19 2.05 -3.21 -3.16
N GLY A 20 3.11 -4.01 -3.05
CA GLY A 20 3.29 -5.23 -3.85
C GLY A 20 2.17 -6.24 -3.62
N LEU A 21 1.80 -6.49 -2.36
CA LEU A 21 0.67 -7.36 -2.01
C LEU A 21 -0.66 -6.83 -2.55
N ALA A 22 -0.89 -5.52 -2.52
CA ALA A 22 -2.07 -4.93 -3.13
C ALA A 22 -2.12 -5.19 -4.65
N PHE A 23 -1.00 -5.05 -5.35
CA PHE A 23 -0.92 -5.34 -6.78
C PHE A 23 -1.18 -6.82 -7.10
N LEU A 24 -0.57 -7.74 -6.33
CA LEU A 24 -0.79 -9.18 -6.50
C LEU A 24 -2.26 -9.56 -6.25
N LEU A 25 -2.87 -9.03 -5.19
CA LEU A 25 -4.28 -9.26 -4.90
C LEU A 25 -5.22 -8.66 -5.95
N LEU A 26 -4.87 -7.50 -6.52
CA LEU A 26 -5.63 -6.90 -7.60
C LEU A 26 -5.59 -7.78 -8.86
N PHE A 27 -4.41 -8.31 -9.20
CA PHE A 27 -4.27 -9.27 -10.30
C PHE A 27 -5.13 -10.51 -10.05
N GLN A 28 -5.06 -11.09 -8.85
CA GLN A 28 -5.86 -12.25 -8.44
C GLN A 28 -7.38 -11.95 -8.51
N ALA A 29 -7.81 -10.76 -8.09
CA ALA A 29 -9.21 -10.35 -8.11
C ALA A 29 -9.76 -10.29 -9.54
N ILE A 30 -8.95 -9.80 -10.49
CA ILE A 30 -9.31 -9.69 -11.90
C ILE A 30 -9.34 -11.07 -12.56
N ASP A 31 -8.28 -11.86 -12.39
CA ASP A 31 -8.10 -13.17 -13.01
C ASP A 31 -9.15 -14.18 -12.54
N ALA A 32 -9.31 -14.32 -11.22
CA ALA A 32 -10.27 -15.25 -10.63
C ALA A 32 -11.70 -14.69 -10.57
N ARG A 33 -11.94 -13.45 -11.03
CA ARG A 33 -13.22 -12.72 -10.91
C ARG A 33 -13.74 -12.63 -9.46
N VAL A 34 -12.85 -12.71 -8.47
CA VAL A 34 -13.19 -12.66 -7.05
C VAL A 34 -13.13 -11.21 -6.57
N TRP A 35 -14.19 -10.45 -6.85
CA TRP A 35 -14.25 -9.00 -6.58
C TRP A 35 -14.17 -8.64 -5.10
N ILE A 36 -14.50 -9.55 -4.18
CA ILE A 36 -14.37 -9.31 -2.74
C ILE A 36 -12.90 -9.05 -2.34
N LEU A 37 -11.93 -9.56 -3.11
CA LEU A 37 -10.50 -9.26 -2.90
C LEU A 37 -10.15 -7.78 -3.14
N LEU A 38 -11.03 -6.99 -3.78
CA LEU A 38 -10.82 -5.55 -3.87
C LEU A 38 -10.84 -4.85 -2.51
N VAL A 39 -11.54 -5.40 -1.51
CA VAL A 39 -11.56 -4.83 -0.15
C VAL A 39 -10.15 -4.77 0.47
N PRO A 40 -9.40 -5.89 0.59
CA PRO A 40 -8.03 -5.84 1.08
C PRO A 40 -7.08 -5.08 0.14
N VAL A 41 -7.31 -5.07 -1.18
CA VAL A 41 -6.52 -4.24 -2.13
C VAL A 41 -6.62 -2.77 -1.77
N VAL A 42 -7.83 -2.22 -1.68
CA VAL A 42 -8.06 -0.81 -1.35
C VAL A 42 -7.46 -0.49 0.03
N TYR A 43 -7.67 -1.36 1.00
CA TYR A 43 -7.10 -1.18 2.34
C TYR A 43 -5.57 -1.11 2.33
N LEU A 44 -4.89 -2.03 1.65
CA LEU A 44 -3.43 -2.06 1.56
C LEU A 44 -2.86 -0.85 0.80
N ILE A 45 -3.55 -0.39 -0.25
CA ILE A 45 -3.16 0.84 -0.96
C ILE A 45 -3.25 2.04 -0.03
N ILE A 46 -4.37 2.19 0.70
CA ILE A 46 -4.55 3.28 1.67
C ILE A 46 -3.47 3.22 2.75
N GLN A 47 -3.14 2.03 3.27
CA GLN A 47 -2.06 1.88 4.23
C GLN A 47 -0.68 2.23 3.67
N ALA A 48 -0.39 1.85 2.42
CA ALA A 48 0.91 2.11 1.81
C ALA A 48 1.11 3.59 1.48
N VAL A 49 0.05 4.27 1.02
CA VAL A 49 0.11 5.68 0.61
C VAL A 49 -0.03 6.62 1.80
N PHE A 50 -0.94 6.35 2.74
CA PHE A 50 -1.27 7.28 3.84
C PHE A 50 -0.74 6.83 5.20
N ASN A 51 -0.05 5.68 5.31
CA ASN A 51 0.29 5.07 6.62
C ASN A 51 -0.93 4.91 7.54
N PHE A 52 -2.12 4.74 6.98
CA PHE A 52 -3.36 4.61 7.74
C PHE A 52 -3.31 3.40 8.68
N GLY A 53 -3.73 3.56 9.94
CA GLY A 53 -3.68 2.52 10.97
C GLY A 53 -2.36 2.44 11.76
N CYS A 54 -1.36 3.26 11.44
CA CYS A 54 -0.13 3.37 12.22
C CYS A 54 -0.35 4.30 13.43
N LYS A 55 -0.36 3.75 14.65
CA LYS A 55 -0.45 4.50 15.91
C LYS A 55 0.96 4.86 16.41
N ASN A 56 1.15 6.08 16.93
CA ASN A 56 2.38 6.56 17.57
C ASN A 56 3.67 6.30 16.76
N ASP A 57 3.75 6.76 15.51
CA ASP A 57 4.99 6.69 14.71
C ASP A 57 5.60 5.29 14.51
N SER A 58 4.83 4.23 14.77
CA SER A 58 5.25 2.83 14.58
C SER A 58 5.61 2.50 13.13
N CYS A 59 5.16 3.35 12.20
CA CYS A 59 5.52 3.33 10.78
C CYS A 59 6.34 4.58 10.46
N ARG A 60 7.47 4.75 11.14
CA ARG A 60 8.31 5.95 11.01
C ARG A 60 8.71 6.18 9.54
N ILE A 61 8.38 7.38 9.07
CA ILE A 61 8.75 7.98 7.76
C ILE A 61 10.25 8.27 7.73
#